data_AF-A0A962EK04-F1
#
_entry.id   AF-A0A962EK04-F1
#
_cell.length_a   1.000
_cell.length_b   1.000
_cell.length_c   1.000
_cell.angle_alpha   90.00
_cell.angle_beta   90.00
_cell.angle_gamma   90.00
#
_symmetry.space_group_name_H-M   'P 1'
#
loop_
_entity.id
_entity.type
_entity.pdbx_description
1 polymer ?
#
loop_
_entity_poly.entity_id
_entity_poly.type
_entity_poly.pdbx_seq_one_letter_code
_entity_poly.pdbx_strand_id
1 'polypeptide(L)' 'MTIHWYPGHMHKAQKDMLELLPQVDLLIEILDARIPHSSENPAIARLRGDTPCIKVFSKSDLADPDVTALW' A
#
# COMPACT_ATOMS: atom_id res chain seq x y z
N MET A 1 -14.74 2.16 14.28
CA MET A 1 -15.08 2.89 13.03
C MET A 1 -15.31 1.87 11.94
N THR A 2 -16.49 1.89 11.31
CA THR A 2 -16.89 0.93 10.28
C THR A 2 -16.63 1.56 8.91
N ILE A 3 -15.68 1.04 8.16
CA ILE A 3 -15.39 1.50 6.80
C ILE A 3 -16.35 0.76 5.86
N HIS A 4 -17.22 1.49 5.18
CA HIS A 4 -18.09 0.93 4.15
C HIS A 4 -17.34 0.88 2.81
N TRP A 5 -16.79 -0.30 2.49
CA TRP A 5 -15.92 -0.49 1.32
C TRP A 5 -16.66 -0.47 -0.04
N TYR A 6 -17.98 -0.66 -0.08
CA TYR A 6 -18.76 -0.73 -1.33
C TYR A 6 -20.01 0.17 -1.31
N PRO A 7 -20.44 0.75 -2.46
CA PRO A 7 -19.85 0.66 -3.81
C PRO A 7 -19.05 1.91 -4.24
N GLY A 8 -19.16 3.04 -3.52
CA GLY A 8 -18.55 4.32 -3.95
C GLY A 8 -17.15 4.61 -3.41
N HIS A 9 -16.82 4.13 -2.21
CA HIS A 9 -15.61 4.58 -1.50
C HIS A 9 -14.31 4.05 -2.12
N MET A 10 -14.24 2.76 -2.46
CA MET A 10 -13.05 2.20 -3.13
C MET A 10 -12.85 2.77 -4.52
N HIS A 11 -13.94 2.93 -5.29
CA HIS A 11 -13.89 3.49 -6.64
C HIS A 11 -13.39 4.93 -6.62
N LYS A 12 -13.84 5.73 -5.65
CA LYS A 12 -13.36 7.08 -5.44
C LYS A 12 -11.87 7.10 -5.08
N ALA A 13 -11.44 6.29 -4.12
CA ALA A 13 -10.02 6.24 -3.71
C ALA A 13 -9.09 5.83 -4.86
N GLN A 14 -9.50 4.86 -5.68
CA GLN A 14 -8.73 4.47 -6.88
C GLN A 14 -8.65 5.59 -7.91
N LYS A 15 -9.77 6.29 -8.15
CA LYS A 15 -9.81 7.42 -9.08
C LYS A 15 -8.93 8.58 -8.59
N ASP A 16 -9.07 8.97 -7.33
CA ASP A 16 -8.28 10.05 -6.72
C ASP A 16 -6.78 9.72 -6.76
N MET A 17 -6.40 8.45 -6.55
CA MET A 17 -5.01 8.00 -6.66
C MET A 17 -4.49 8.08 -8.11
N LEU A 18 -5.29 7.68 -9.11
CA LEU A 18 -4.91 7.80 -10.53
C LEU A 18 -4.71 9.25 -10.97
N GLU A 19 -5.50 10.18 -10.43
CA GLU A 19 -5.33 11.61 -10.71
C GLU A 19 -4.07 12.19 -10.05
N LEU A 20 -3.66 11.66 -8.89
CA LEU A 20 -2.49 12.11 -8.15
C LEU A 20 -1.16 11.50 -8.66
N LEU A 21 -1.18 10.25 -9.15
CA LEU A 21 0.02 9.50 -9.55
C LEU A 21 0.94 10.25 -10.56
N PRO A 22 0.43 10.93 -11.60
CA PRO A 22 1.27 11.70 -12.53
C PRO A 22 1.94 12.93 -11.91
N GLN A 23 1.50 13.35 -10.73
CA GLN A 23 1.96 14.55 -10.03
C GLN A 23 3.02 14.24 -8.96
N VAL A 24 3.39 12.96 -8.79
CA VAL A 24 4.33 12.51 -7.77
C VAL A 24 5.48 11.73 -8.38
N ASP A 25 6.68 11.95 -7.84
CA ASP A 25 7.89 11.26 -8.30
C ASP A 25 8.09 9.89 -7.64
N LEU A 26 7.40 9.63 -6.53
CA LEU A 26 7.61 8.45 -5.69
C LEU A 26 6.33 8.09 -4.92
N LEU A 27 6.02 6.79 -4.86
CA LEU A 27 4.97 6.25 -4.01
C LEU A 27 5.58 5.63 -2.75
N ILE A 28 4.95 5.86 -1.59
CA ILE A 28 5.30 5.22 -0.33
C ILE A 28 4.14 4.33 0.09
N GLU A 29 4.35 3.02 0.10
CA GLU A 29 3.37 2.03 0.53
C GLU A 29 3.68 1.57 1.95
N ILE A 30 2.78 1.85 2.89
CA ILE A 30 2.94 1.44 4.29
C ILE A 30 2.22 0.11 4.50
N LEU A 31 2.98 -0.90 4.93
CA LEU A 31 2.54 -2.28 5.09
C LEU A 31 2.68 -2.72 6.56
N ASP A 32 1.96 -3.76 6.96
CA ASP A 32 2.09 -4.34 8.31
C ASP A 32 3.20 -5.39 8.28
N ALA A 33 4.27 -5.18 9.07
CA ALA A 33 5.46 -6.04 9.08
C ALA A 33 5.15 -7.50 9.43
N ARG A 34 4.05 -7.77 10.14
CA ARG A 34 3.65 -9.13 10.54
C ARG A 34 3.10 -9.94 9.38
N ILE A 35 2.57 -9.27 8.36
CA ILE A 35 1.94 -9.89 7.19
C ILE A 35 2.21 -9.06 5.92
N PRO A 36 3.48 -8.84 5.51
CA PRO A 36 3.84 -7.86 4.49
C PRO A 36 3.04 -8.06 3.20
N HIS A 37 3.12 -9.24 2.60
CA HIS A 37 2.40 -9.60 1.38
C HIS A 37 0.87 -9.52 1.50
N SER A 38 0.29 -9.99 2.61
CA SER A 38 -1.17 -10.00 2.77
C SER A 38 -1.74 -8.61 3.07
N SER A 39 -0.93 -7.70 3.59
CA SER A 39 -1.32 -6.31 3.83
C SER A 39 -1.21 -5.41 2.60
N GLU A 40 -0.57 -5.89 1.53
CA GLU A 40 -0.47 -5.18 0.25
C GLU A 40 -1.82 -5.06 -0.45
N ASN A 41 -1.99 -3.99 -1.22
CA ASN A 41 -3.12 -3.87 -2.13
C ASN A 41 -2.66 -4.18 -3.56
N PRO A 42 -3.08 -5.32 -4.16
CA PRO A 42 -2.69 -5.71 -5.52
C PRO A 42 -3.05 -4.67 -6.59
N ALA A 43 -4.03 -3.80 -6.33
CA ALA A 43 -4.37 -2.71 -7.23
C ALA A 43 -3.28 -1.63 -7.27
N ILE A 44 -2.59 -1.33 -6.17
CA ILE A 44 -1.54 -0.29 -6.12
C ILE A 44 -0.39 -0.65 -7.06
N ALA A 45 0.03 -1.92 -7.07
CA ALA A 45 1.09 -2.40 -7.96
C ALA A 45 0.73 -2.22 -9.45
N ARG A 46 -0.55 -2.38 -9.81
CA ARG A 46 -1.02 -2.17 -11.19
C ARG A 46 -1.16 -0.69 -11.53
N LEU A 47 -1.64 0.11 -10.57
CA LEU A 47 -1.96 1.51 -10.78
C LEU A 47 -0.71 2.39 -10.83
N ARG A 48 0.32 2.10 -10.03
CA ARG A 48 1.55 2.91 -9.99
C ARG A 48 2.37 2.86 -11.29
N GLY A 49 2.20 1.82 -12.11
CA GLY A 49 2.99 1.64 -13.34
C GLY A 49 4.50 1.74 -13.07
N ASP A 50 5.16 2.67 -13.76
CA ASP A 50 6.60 2.91 -13.67
C ASP A 50 7.02 3.81 -12.51
N THR A 51 6.07 4.41 -11.77
CA THR A 51 6.39 5.26 -10.62
C THR A 51 7.13 4.43 -9.56
N PRO A 52 8.35 4.86 -9.14
CA PRO A 52 9.10 4.20 -8.09
C PRO A 52 8.27 4.04 -6.82
N CYS A 53 8.49 2.94 -6.09
CA CYS A 53 7.77 2.64 -4.85
C CYS A 53 8.73 2.24 -3.74
N ILE A 54 8.61 2.87 -2.58
CA ILE A 54 9.23 2.43 -1.33
C ILE A 54 8.16 1.78 -0.47
N LYS A 55 8.40 0.53 -0.08
CA LYS A 55 7.58 -0.17 0.91
C LYS A 55 8.14 0.07 2.30
N VAL A 56 7.28 0.44 3.23
CA VAL A 56 7.62 0.73 4.63
C VAL A 56 6.87 -0.25 5.52
N PHE A 57 7.61 -1.09 6.23
CA PHE A 57 7.03 -2.03 7.19
C PHE A 57 6.78 -1.36 8.55
N SER A 58 5.52 -1.09 8.83
CA SER A 58 5.03 -0.60 10.13
C SER A 58 4.87 -1.75 11.12
N LYS A 59 4.89 -1.44 12.43
CA LYS A 59 4.76 -2.43 13.52
C LYS A 59 5.85 -3.51 13.51
N SER A 60 7.06 -3.15 13.09
CA SER A 60 8.21 -4.05 13.08
C SER A 60 8.57 -4.55 14.50
N ASP A 61 8.23 -3.80 15.54
CA ASP A 61 8.36 -4.20 16.94
C ASP A 61 7.49 -5.42 17.31
N LEU A 62 6.43 -5.69 16.55
CA LEU A 62 5.51 -6.81 16.74
C LEU A 62 5.75 -7.96 15.75
N ALA A 63 6.65 -7.79 14.79
CA ALA A 63 6.95 -8.78 13.76
C ALA A 63 8.22 -9.58 14.12
N ASP A 64 8.33 -10.77 13.56
CA ASP A 64 9.55 -11.56 13.66
C ASP A 64 10.68 -10.82 12.88
N PRO A 65 11.77 -10.41 13.53
CA PRO A 65 12.81 -9.61 12.90
C PRO A 65 13.57 -10.39 11.81
N ASP A 66 13.74 -11.71 11.98
CA ASP A 66 14.43 -12.56 11.01
C ASP A 66 13.57 -12.73 9.76
N VAL A 67 12.25 -12.93 9.94
CA VAL A 67 11.31 -12.98 8.81
C VAL A 67 11.20 -11.62 8.11
N THR A 68 11.16 -10.53 8.88
CA THR A 68 11.07 -9.17 8.33
C THR A 68 12.31 -8.81 7.51
N ALA A 69 13.50 -9.27 7.90
CA ALA A 69 14.75 -9.03 7.17
C ALA A 69 14.85 -9.78 5.83
N LEU A 70 14.01 -10.79 5.60
CA LEU A 70 13.93 -11.51 4.32
C LEU A 70 13.08 -10.78 3.26
N TRP A 71 12.31 -9.78 3.68
CA TRP A 71 11.46 -8.96 2.80
C TRP A 71 12.19 -7.72 2.28
#